data_AF-M6URP4-F1
#
_entry.id   AF-M6URP4-F1
#
_cell.length_a   1.000
_cell.length_b   1.000
_cell.length_c   1.000
_cell.angle_alpha   90.00
_cell.angle_beta   90.00
_cell.angle_gamma   90.00
#
_symmetry.space_group_name_H-M   'P 1'
#
loop_
_entity.id
_entity.type
_entity.pdbx_description
1 polymer ?
#
loop_
_entity_poly.entity_id
_entity_poly.type
_entity_poly.pdbx_seq_one_letter_code
_entity_poly.pdbx_strand_id
1 'polypeptide(L)'
;MQEMQMNKEAINGFSGDERLQSGIQLREGYDSEFWIGELKVSCTMDNVTLTDNYVSGKQSKGNGFEISFDSDRMYLKFDFDKFWSLSKINSSRSITDEINRVLLDIGIVVEDWSRFLIEQASFNRKIELNRSELAYFRNLLHYFRFQNAASFDPEGSYSIHNNAFRYVFTSIATDSNPILHIKLEILEGMHLKEMLKPDLDFYDLTVEDARQILNLHLRKFRKVCASLIVNDGWYVISECEHYLRELKADSLIKNLELQQSLIPEFNGMDFESFFKQNFGVSFQNTKTAVSNWLKLTESIKDDLQVMEKFISHTGSTYGELLQKFEVYSLEARKLF
;
A
#
# COMPACT_ATOMS: atom_id res chain seq x y z
N MET A 1 -16.55 -49.60 38.19
CA MET A 1 -15.22 -48.96 38.01
C MET A 1 -15.28 -48.22 36.68
N GLN A 2 -15.77 -46.98 36.70
CA GLN A 2 -15.05 -45.72 36.95
C GLN A 2 -14.70 -45.09 35.60
N GLU A 3 -15.50 -44.09 35.23
CA GLU A 3 -15.16 -43.06 34.25
C GLU A 3 -13.87 -42.35 34.68
N MET A 4 -13.08 -41.91 33.70
CA MET A 4 -12.27 -40.71 33.89
C MET A 4 -12.26 -39.88 32.60
N GLN A 5 -13.02 -38.79 32.65
CA GLN A 5 -12.96 -37.60 31.81
C GLN A 5 -11.69 -36.76 32.09
N MET A 6 -11.38 -35.88 31.10
CA MET A 6 -10.60 -34.62 31.18
C MET A 6 -9.08 -34.75 31.43
N ASN A 7 -8.22 -33.88 30.88
CA ASN A 7 -8.43 -32.45 30.57
C ASN A 7 -7.52 -31.91 29.44
N LYS A 8 -7.96 -30.77 28.89
CA LYS A 8 -7.23 -29.82 28.03
C LYS A 8 -5.91 -29.36 28.66
N GLU A 9 -4.88 -29.11 27.84
CA GLU A 9 -4.11 -27.85 27.82
C GLU A 9 -3.07 -27.79 26.66
N ALA A 10 -3.20 -26.72 25.85
CA ALA A 10 -2.17 -25.92 25.17
C ALA A 10 -0.99 -26.63 24.46
N ILE A 11 -0.88 -26.58 23.13
CA ILE A 11 -0.31 -25.42 22.39
C ILE A 11 0.86 -24.81 23.15
N ASN A 12 2.08 -25.19 22.76
CA ASN A 12 3.25 -24.32 22.93
C ASN A 12 4.18 -24.59 21.75
N GLY A 13 3.91 -23.85 20.67
CA GLY A 13 4.92 -23.56 19.67
C GLY A 13 5.96 -22.67 20.31
N PHE A 14 7.15 -23.23 20.52
CA PHE A 14 8.36 -22.47 20.81
C PHE A 14 9.49 -23.09 19.99
N SER A 15 9.64 -22.61 18.75
CA SER A 15 10.83 -22.89 17.95
C SER A 15 11.96 -21.96 18.40
N GLY A 16 12.81 -22.45 19.28
CA GLY A 16 14.27 -22.23 19.29
C GLY A 16 14.89 -20.84 19.48
N ASP A 17 14.22 -19.72 19.19
CA ASP A 17 14.86 -18.39 19.11
C ASP A 17 14.63 -17.50 20.33
N GLU A 18 13.79 -17.90 21.29
CA GLU A 18 13.47 -17.07 22.47
C GLU A 18 14.57 -17.08 23.54
N ARG A 19 15.50 -18.04 23.51
CA ARG A 19 16.59 -18.10 24.51
C ARG A 19 17.70 -17.07 24.30
N LEU A 20 17.69 -16.32 23.20
CA LEU A 20 18.61 -15.20 22.97
C LEU A 20 18.09 -13.84 23.46
N GLN A 21 16.86 -13.77 24.00
CA GLN A 21 16.20 -12.50 24.35
C GLN A 21 16.53 -11.96 25.75
N SER A 22 17.28 -12.67 26.59
CA SER A 22 17.47 -12.31 28.01
C SER A 22 18.55 -11.26 28.29
N GLY A 23 19.18 -10.67 27.26
CA GLY A 23 20.23 -9.66 27.42
C GLY A 23 20.14 -8.46 26.47
N ILE A 24 19.04 -8.30 25.74
CA ILE A 24 18.91 -7.34 24.64
C ILE A 24 18.46 -5.98 25.19
N GLN A 25 19.25 -4.92 24.99
CA GLN A 25 18.74 -3.55 25.11
C GLN A 25 17.96 -3.25 23.83
N LEU A 26 16.65 -3.46 23.90
CA LEU A 26 15.74 -3.23 22.79
C LEU A 26 15.72 -1.74 22.42
N ARG A 27 15.92 -1.43 21.13
CA ARG A 27 15.42 -0.17 20.57
C ARG A 27 13.89 -0.23 20.63
N GLU A 28 13.22 0.88 20.92
CA GLU A 28 11.78 1.01 20.65
C GLU A 28 11.56 0.73 19.15
N GLY A 29 11.26 -0.52 18.77
CA GLY A 29 11.36 -0.92 17.37
C GLY A 29 11.07 -2.39 17.10
N TYR A 30 11.86 -3.31 17.67
CA TYR A 30 11.76 -4.74 17.31
C TYR A 30 10.44 -5.39 17.76
N ASP A 31 9.91 -4.98 18.91
CA ASP A 31 8.55 -5.31 19.39
C ASP A 31 7.48 -4.25 19.01
N SER A 32 7.86 -3.25 18.21
CA SER A 32 6.95 -2.17 17.84
C SER A 32 6.11 -2.52 16.61
N GLU A 33 5.04 -1.74 16.39
CA GLU A 33 4.22 -1.82 15.18
C GLU A 33 5.01 -1.54 13.89
N PHE A 34 6.24 -1.01 13.96
CA PHE A 34 7.03 -0.58 12.80
C PHE A 34 8.56 -0.66 13.03
N TRP A 35 9.31 -1.29 12.13
CA TRP A 35 10.77 -1.46 12.30
C TRP A 35 11.53 -1.42 10.96
N ILE A 36 12.83 -1.13 11.04
CA ILE A 36 13.76 -1.24 9.90
C ILE A 36 14.20 -2.70 9.83
N GLY A 37 13.87 -3.37 8.73
CA GLY A 37 14.22 -4.75 8.53
C GLY A 37 15.61 -4.91 7.93
N GLU A 38 15.67 -5.79 6.94
CA GLU A 38 16.87 -6.10 6.19
C GLU A 38 17.41 -4.86 5.44
N LEU A 39 18.70 -4.59 5.62
CA LEU A 39 19.48 -3.68 4.80
C LEU A 39 20.49 -4.48 3.96
N LYS A 40 20.75 -4.00 2.75
CA LYS A 40 21.88 -4.41 1.92
C LYS A 40 22.72 -3.17 1.63
N VAL A 41 23.99 -3.24 1.98
CA VAL A 41 24.97 -2.18 1.74
C VAL A 41 26.12 -2.72 0.89
N SER A 42 26.79 -1.86 0.14
CA SER A 42 27.96 -2.25 -0.65
C SER A 42 29.10 -1.25 -0.55
N CYS A 43 30.32 -1.73 -0.66
CA CYS A 43 31.50 -0.89 -0.88
C CYS A 43 32.39 -1.50 -1.96
N THR A 44 33.29 -0.70 -2.50
CA THR A 44 34.30 -1.13 -3.45
C THR A 44 35.37 -1.99 -2.77
N MET A 45 35.94 -2.94 -3.50
CA MET A 45 36.96 -3.87 -2.95
C MET A 45 38.25 -3.18 -2.51
N ASP A 46 38.52 -1.93 -2.95
CA ASP A 46 39.64 -1.13 -2.44
C ASP A 46 39.47 -0.71 -0.97
N ASN A 47 38.27 -0.83 -0.41
CA ASN A 47 37.95 -0.58 0.99
C ASN A 47 38.02 -1.84 1.86
N VAL A 48 38.35 -3.00 1.27
CA VAL A 48 38.25 -4.31 1.90
C VAL A 48 39.58 -5.06 1.78
N THR A 49 40.14 -5.47 2.92
CA THR A 49 41.29 -6.37 2.97
C THR A 49 40.85 -7.76 3.43
N LEU A 50 41.16 -8.78 2.63
CA LEU A 50 40.97 -10.18 3.00
C LEU A 50 42.27 -10.72 3.62
N THR A 51 42.16 -11.22 4.84
CA THR A 51 43.29 -11.82 5.58
C THR A 51 43.41 -13.31 5.28
N ASP A 52 44.50 -13.94 5.72
CA ASP A 52 44.71 -15.39 5.61
C ASP A 52 43.63 -16.24 6.30
N ASN A 53 42.86 -15.64 7.22
CA ASN A 53 41.74 -16.28 7.89
C ASN A 53 40.48 -16.38 7.01
N TYR A 54 40.43 -15.65 5.90
CA TYR A 54 39.30 -15.68 4.98
C TYR A 54 39.29 -16.98 4.19
N VAL A 55 38.23 -17.77 4.35
CA VAL A 55 38.04 -19.02 3.60
C VAL A 55 36.80 -18.88 2.71
N SER A 56 37.02 -18.90 1.40
CA SER A 56 35.94 -18.89 0.42
C SER A 56 34.94 -20.01 0.69
N GLY A 57 33.66 -19.68 0.78
CA GLY A 57 32.57 -20.63 1.04
C GLY A 57 32.38 -21.05 2.50
N LYS A 58 33.25 -20.65 3.45
CA LYS A 58 33.07 -20.91 4.88
C LYS A 58 32.06 -19.90 5.43
N GLN A 59 30.78 -20.25 5.32
CA GLN A 59 29.62 -19.53 5.85
C GLN A 59 29.86 -18.05 6.14
N SER A 60 29.84 -17.24 5.08
CA SER A 60 29.49 -15.82 5.16
C SER A 60 28.01 -15.59 5.53
N LYS A 61 27.32 -16.65 6.00
CA LYS A 61 25.97 -16.69 6.56
C LYS A 61 26.06 -17.22 7.98
N GLY A 62 26.13 -16.33 8.95
CA GLY A 62 26.21 -16.65 10.38
C GLY A 62 25.89 -15.41 11.20
N ASN A 63 25.42 -15.55 12.44
CA ASN A 63 25.07 -14.42 13.33
C ASN A 63 24.08 -13.37 12.78
N GLY A 64 23.33 -13.68 11.71
CA GLY A 64 22.27 -12.81 11.17
C GLY A 64 22.67 -11.89 10.01
N PHE A 65 23.87 -12.03 9.45
CA PHE A 65 24.31 -11.29 8.26
C PHE A 65 24.74 -12.25 7.13
N GLU A 66 24.72 -11.75 5.90
CA GLU A 66 25.13 -12.41 4.67
C GLU A 66 26.14 -11.53 3.92
N ILE A 67 27.27 -12.11 3.51
CA ILE A 67 28.26 -11.43 2.65
C ILE A 67 28.34 -12.12 1.31
N SER A 68 28.38 -11.30 0.26
CA SER A 68 28.67 -11.72 -1.11
C SER A 68 29.63 -10.73 -1.76
N PHE A 69 30.29 -11.18 -2.82
CA PHE A 69 31.27 -10.41 -3.57
C PHE A 69 30.96 -10.50 -5.05
N ASP A 70 31.23 -9.43 -5.80
CA ASP A 70 31.42 -9.49 -7.25
C ASP A 70 32.85 -9.06 -7.61
N SER A 71 33.12 -8.75 -8.88
CA SER A 71 34.46 -8.33 -9.35
C SER A 71 34.96 -7.04 -8.71
N ASP A 72 34.06 -6.16 -8.28
CA ASP A 72 34.38 -4.78 -7.94
C ASP A 72 33.94 -4.39 -6.53
N ARG A 73 33.01 -5.15 -5.93
CA ARG A 73 32.32 -4.79 -4.71
C ARG A 73 32.15 -5.95 -3.72
N MET A 74 32.15 -5.58 -2.45
CA MET A 74 31.63 -6.38 -1.36
C MET A 74 30.20 -5.92 -1.04
N TYR A 75 29.29 -6.88 -0.87
CA TYR A 75 27.93 -6.66 -0.40
C TYR A 75 27.75 -7.28 0.97
N LEU A 76 27.15 -6.51 1.88
CA LEU A 76 26.76 -6.95 3.20
C LEU A 76 25.26 -6.80 3.36
N LYS A 77 24.58 -7.85 3.81
CA LYS A 77 23.14 -7.90 4.02
C LYS A 77 22.84 -8.35 5.45
N PHE A 78 21.98 -7.66 6.17
CA PHE A 78 21.69 -7.97 7.58
C PHE A 78 20.36 -7.36 8.04
N ASP A 79 19.76 -7.92 9.08
CA ASP A 79 18.57 -7.36 9.74
C ASP A 79 18.96 -6.18 10.63
N PHE A 80 18.67 -4.95 10.21
CA PHE A 80 19.19 -3.74 10.84
C PHE A 80 18.82 -3.61 12.32
N ASP A 81 17.52 -3.62 12.66
CA ASP A 81 17.10 -3.45 14.06
C ASP A 81 17.48 -4.66 14.93
N LYS A 82 17.61 -5.85 14.34
CA LYS A 82 18.13 -7.03 15.06
C LYS A 82 19.60 -6.81 15.44
N PHE A 83 20.44 -6.37 14.51
CA PHE A 83 21.85 -6.06 14.77
C PHE A 83 22.03 -4.91 15.75
N TRP A 84 21.24 -3.85 15.60
CA TRP A 84 21.23 -2.75 16.56
C TRP A 84 21.00 -3.26 17.98
N SER A 85 20.01 -4.14 18.17
CA SER A 85 19.62 -4.65 19.49
C SER A 85 20.70 -5.52 20.17
N LEU A 86 21.61 -6.12 19.39
CA LEU A 86 22.73 -6.91 19.92
C LEU A 86 23.84 -6.03 20.52
N SER A 87 23.85 -4.74 20.20
CA SER A 87 24.78 -3.80 20.81
C SER A 87 24.46 -3.57 22.30
N LYS A 88 25.50 -3.64 23.13
CA LYS A 88 25.43 -3.21 24.54
C LYS A 88 25.54 -1.69 24.72
N ILE A 89 25.77 -0.95 23.64
CA ILE A 89 26.02 0.50 23.61
C ILE A 89 24.96 1.16 22.72
N ASN A 90 24.14 2.04 23.30
CA ASN A 90 23.19 2.87 22.55
C ASN A 90 23.93 4.01 21.81
N SER A 91 24.63 3.69 20.72
CA SER A 91 25.27 4.67 19.83
C SER A 91 25.17 4.24 18.37
N SER A 92 25.16 5.16 17.41
CA SER A 92 25.09 4.82 15.98
C SER A 92 26.27 4.01 15.48
N ARG A 93 27.44 4.17 16.10
CA ARG A 93 28.65 3.37 15.86
C ARG A 93 28.53 1.91 16.30
N SER A 94 27.52 1.57 17.09
CA SER A 94 27.42 0.22 17.61
C SER A 94 27.11 -0.85 16.57
N ILE A 95 26.37 -0.50 15.50
CA ILE A 95 26.17 -1.42 14.37
C ILE A 95 27.51 -1.70 13.70
N THR A 96 28.30 -0.66 13.39
CA THR A 96 29.57 -0.85 12.69
C THR A 96 30.60 -1.57 13.56
N ASP A 97 30.60 -1.34 14.88
CA ASP A 97 31.45 -2.08 15.83
C ASP A 97 31.11 -3.59 15.85
N GLU A 98 29.81 -3.93 15.91
CA GLU A 98 29.37 -5.33 15.92
C GLU A 98 29.61 -6.00 14.56
N ILE A 99 29.31 -5.32 13.46
CA ILE A 99 29.63 -5.84 12.12
C ILE A 99 31.14 -6.02 11.97
N ASN A 100 31.96 -5.03 12.36
CA ASN A 100 33.42 -5.13 12.33
C ASN A 100 33.91 -6.38 13.06
N ARG A 101 33.42 -6.59 14.30
CA ARG A 101 33.79 -7.75 15.11
C ARG A 101 33.55 -9.05 14.34
N VAL A 102 32.37 -9.19 13.74
CA VAL A 102 32.02 -10.43 13.06
C VAL A 102 32.71 -10.58 11.69
N LEU A 103 32.97 -9.49 10.98
CA LEU A 103 33.79 -9.50 9.76
C LEU A 103 35.23 -9.91 10.04
N LEU A 104 35.83 -9.40 11.12
CA LEU A 104 37.19 -9.73 11.53
C LEU A 104 37.31 -11.22 11.89
N ASP A 105 36.31 -11.80 12.56
CA ASP A 105 36.28 -13.22 12.94
C ASP A 105 36.34 -14.15 11.71
N ILE A 106 35.83 -13.70 10.56
CA ILE A 106 35.88 -14.43 9.27
C ILE A 106 36.98 -13.92 8.34
N GLY A 107 37.87 -13.06 8.83
CA GLY A 107 39.07 -12.61 8.13
C GLY A 107 38.85 -11.47 7.14
N ILE A 108 37.79 -10.68 7.29
CA ILE A 108 37.50 -9.50 6.45
C ILE A 108 37.75 -8.23 7.28
N VAL A 109 38.57 -7.33 6.75
CA VAL A 109 38.84 -6.02 7.35
C VAL A 109 38.24 -4.93 6.45
N VAL A 110 37.46 -4.04 7.05
CA VAL A 110 36.91 -2.83 6.40
C VAL A 110 37.75 -1.63 6.83
N GLU A 111 38.24 -0.84 5.86
CA GLU A 111 39.05 0.34 6.15
C GLU A 111 38.20 1.54 6.60
N ASP A 112 37.12 1.82 5.87
CA ASP A 112 36.27 2.99 6.09
C ASP A 112 34.78 2.65 5.89
N TRP A 113 34.00 2.75 6.96
CA TRP A 113 32.56 2.48 6.95
C TRP A 113 31.74 3.52 6.19
N SER A 114 32.24 4.75 6.05
CA SER A 114 31.54 5.81 5.31
C SER A 114 31.53 5.58 3.79
N ARG A 115 32.35 4.65 3.29
CA ARG A 115 32.37 4.25 1.87
C ARG A 115 31.27 3.27 1.49
N PHE A 116 30.45 2.84 2.45
CA PHE A 116 29.33 1.94 2.16
C PHE A 116 28.12 2.71 1.64
N LEU A 117 27.58 2.25 0.51
CA LEU A 117 26.36 2.74 -0.09
C LEU A 117 25.20 1.81 0.30
N ILE A 118 24.03 2.38 0.58
CA ILE A 118 22.81 1.59 0.79
C ILE A 118 22.27 1.17 -0.57
N GLU A 119 22.25 -0.13 -0.82
CA GLU A 119 21.75 -0.72 -2.06
C GLU A 119 20.26 -1.03 -1.96
N GLN A 120 19.84 -1.60 -0.82
CA GLN A 120 18.46 -2.00 -0.58
C GLN A 120 18.11 -1.82 0.88
N ALA A 121 16.83 -1.55 1.15
CA ALA A 121 16.31 -1.46 2.50
C ALA A 121 14.89 -2.01 2.55
N SER A 122 14.54 -2.66 3.67
CA SER A 122 13.16 -3.03 3.96
C SER A 122 12.63 -2.33 5.19
N PHE A 123 11.39 -1.89 5.11
CA PHE A 123 10.64 -1.21 6.16
C PHE A 123 9.39 -2.02 6.43
N ASN A 124 9.20 -2.41 7.68
CA ASN A 124 8.17 -3.36 8.05
C ASN A 124 7.17 -2.70 8.99
N ARG A 125 5.91 -3.15 8.89
CA ARG A 125 4.83 -2.73 9.76
C ARG A 125 3.92 -3.90 10.09
N LYS A 126 3.48 -3.97 11.35
CA LYS A 126 2.41 -4.85 11.82
C LYS A 126 1.18 -4.01 12.12
N ILE A 127 0.01 -4.48 11.70
CA ILE A 127 -1.26 -3.80 11.92
C ILE A 127 -2.29 -4.84 12.34
N GLU A 128 -2.93 -4.59 13.46
CA GLU A 128 -4.09 -5.35 13.89
C GLU A 128 -5.31 -4.89 13.11
N LEU A 129 -5.97 -5.83 12.43
CA LEU A 129 -7.22 -5.60 11.70
C LEU A 129 -8.31 -6.47 12.31
N ASN A 130 -9.53 -5.97 12.37
CA ASN A 130 -10.65 -6.87 12.62
C ASN A 130 -10.92 -7.75 11.39
N ARG A 131 -11.75 -8.79 11.55
CA ARG A 131 -12.03 -9.76 10.46
C ARG A 131 -12.64 -9.11 9.22
N SER A 132 -13.52 -8.12 9.39
CA SER A 132 -14.12 -7.40 8.25
C SER A 132 -13.11 -6.54 7.50
N GLU A 133 -12.23 -5.84 8.21
CA GLU A 133 -11.15 -5.03 7.63
C GLU A 133 -10.17 -5.87 6.84
N LEU A 134 -9.76 -7.02 7.39
CA LEU A 134 -8.94 -7.97 6.66
C LEU A 134 -9.64 -8.49 5.40
N ALA A 135 -10.94 -8.78 5.48
CA ALA A 135 -11.71 -9.25 4.32
C ALA A 135 -11.77 -8.18 3.22
N TYR A 136 -12.05 -6.92 3.57
CA TYR A 136 -11.97 -5.81 2.63
C TYR A 136 -10.58 -5.68 2.00
N PHE A 137 -9.53 -5.73 2.82
CA PHE A 137 -8.16 -5.62 2.31
C PHE A 137 -7.79 -6.78 1.36
N ARG A 138 -8.19 -8.01 1.70
CA ARG A 138 -7.99 -9.18 0.84
C ARG A 138 -8.74 -9.06 -0.48
N ASN A 139 -9.97 -8.54 -0.47
CA ASN A 139 -10.73 -8.28 -1.69
C ASN A 139 -10.03 -7.25 -2.58
N LEU A 140 -9.46 -6.20 -1.99
CA LEU A 140 -8.65 -5.22 -2.70
C LEU A 140 -7.39 -5.86 -3.33
N LEU A 141 -6.65 -6.67 -2.58
CA LEU A 141 -5.48 -7.38 -3.10
C LEU A 141 -5.84 -8.40 -4.20
N HIS A 142 -6.96 -9.10 -4.05
CA HIS A 142 -7.49 -10.00 -5.07
C HIS A 142 -7.87 -9.24 -6.35
N TYR A 143 -8.46 -8.05 -6.22
CA TYR A 143 -8.72 -7.17 -7.35
C TYR A 143 -7.43 -6.73 -8.04
N PHE A 144 -6.41 -6.30 -7.30
CA PHE A 144 -5.08 -5.99 -7.87
C PHE A 144 -4.47 -7.19 -8.60
N ARG A 145 -4.62 -8.41 -8.06
CA ARG A 145 -4.19 -9.63 -8.73
C ARG A 145 -4.93 -9.85 -10.05
N PHE A 146 -6.25 -9.67 -10.07
CA PHE A 146 -7.04 -9.80 -11.29
C PHE A 146 -6.62 -8.79 -12.37
N GLN A 147 -6.18 -7.60 -11.96
CA GLN A 147 -5.63 -6.57 -12.85
C GLN A 147 -4.14 -6.77 -13.22
N ASN A 148 -3.55 -7.92 -12.86
CA ASN A 148 -2.11 -8.21 -13.02
C ASN A 148 -1.18 -7.18 -12.34
N ALA A 149 -1.68 -6.44 -11.35
CA ALA A 149 -0.92 -5.46 -10.58
C ALA A 149 -0.36 -6.05 -9.27
N ALA A 150 -0.82 -7.25 -8.87
CA ALA A 150 -0.30 -7.99 -7.74
C ALA A 150 -0.03 -9.46 -8.11
N SER A 151 1.01 -10.04 -7.50
CA SER A 151 1.28 -11.47 -7.52
C SER A 151 0.80 -12.10 -6.21
N PHE A 152 0.38 -13.36 -6.26
CA PHE A 152 -0.01 -14.14 -5.09
C PHE A 152 0.93 -15.33 -4.94
N ASP A 153 1.51 -15.45 -3.76
CA ASP A 153 2.30 -16.59 -3.34
C ASP A 153 1.38 -17.66 -2.72
N PRO A 154 1.51 -18.95 -3.10
CA PRO A 154 0.85 -20.07 -2.42
C PRO A 154 0.98 -20.08 -0.89
N GLU A 155 2.04 -19.48 -0.32
CA GLU A 155 2.22 -19.31 1.12
C GLU A 155 1.25 -18.29 1.76
N GLY A 156 0.41 -17.63 0.96
CA GLY A 156 -0.64 -16.73 1.44
C GLY A 156 -0.26 -15.25 1.40
N SER A 157 0.83 -14.89 0.75
CA SER A 157 1.32 -13.52 0.63
C SER A 157 0.92 -12.89 -0.71
N TYR A 158 0.58 -11.61 -0.68
CA TYR A 158 0.41 -10.81 -1.90
C TYR A 158 1.61 -9.88 -2.06
N SER A 159 2.09 -9.70 -3.29
CA SER A 159 3.14 -8.73 -3.59
C SER A 159 2.75 -7.80 -4.73
N ILE A 160 3.04 -6.52 -4.57
CA ILE A 160 2.87 -5.49 -5.59
C ILE A 160 4.26 -4.98 -5.94
N HIS A 161 4.70 -5.23 -7.16
CA HIS A 161 6.06 -4.97 -7.60
C HIS A 161 6.10 -3.76 -8.54
N ASN A 162 7.05 -2.88 -8.29
CA ASN A 162 7.52 -1.86 -9.22
C ASN A 162 9.04 -2.04 -9.38
N ASN A 163 9.62 -1.56 -10.48
CA ASN A 163 11.05 -1.71 -10.75
C ASN A 163 11.93 -1.22 -9.59
N ALA A 164 11.53 -0.17 -8.88
CA ALA A 164 12.30 0.41 -7.78
C ALA A 164 11.93 -0.11 -6.37
N PHE A 165 10.74 -0.68 -6.19
CA PHE A 165 10.25 -1.11 -4.88
C PHE A 165 9.21 -2.23 -4.95
N ARG A 166 9.07 -2.98 -3.87
CA ARG A 166 8.08 -4.03 -3.71
C ARG A 166 7.33 -3.89 -2.39
N TYR A 167 6.01 -3.98 -2.45
CA TYR A 167 5.20 -4.24 -1.27
C TYR A 167 4.94 -5.74 -1.14
N VAL A 168 5.07 -6.28 0.05
CA VAL A 168 4.67 -7.64 0.40
C VAL A 168 3.70 -7.57 1.59
N PHE A 169 2.55 -8.20 1.43
CA PHE A 169 1.49 -8.27 2.41
C PHE A 169 1.31 -9.71 2.85
N THR A 170 1.48 -9.96 4.15
CA THR A 170 1.31 -11.29 4.76
C THR A 170 0.32 -11.18 5.90
N SER A 171 -0.74 -11.99 5.88
CA SER A 171 -1.72 -12.02 6.97
C SER A 171 -1.47 -13.24 7.86
N ILE A 172 -1.31 -13.03 9.16
CA ILE A 172 -1.20 -14.10 10.14
C ILE A 172 -2.53 -14.17 10.89
N ALA A 173 -3.18 -15.33 10.83
CA ALA A 173 -4.37 -15.58 11.64
C ALA A 173 -3.95 -15.79 13.10
N THR A 174 -4.60 -15.07 14.01
CA THR A 174 -4.46 -15.25 15.46
C THR A 174 -5.82 -15.60 16.05
N ASP A 175 -5.86 -16.06 17.30
CA ASP A 175 -7.10 -16.41 17.99
C ASP A 175 -8.03 -15.20 18.24
N SER A 176 -7.47 -13.98 18.23
CA SER A 176 -8.18 -12.72 18.42
C SER A 176 -8.39 -12.00 17.07
N ASN A 177 -7.55 -11.01 16.78
CA ASN A 177 -7.60 -10.19 15.58
C ASN A 177 -6.43 -10.54 14.66
N PRO A 178 -6.69 -10.78 13.36
CA PRO A 178 -5.62 -11.05 12.43
C PRO A 178 -4.62 -9.89 12.35
N ILE A 179 -3.34 -10.25 12.25
CA ILE A 179 -2.26 -9.29 12.08
C ILE A 179 -1.89 -9.26 10.59
N LEU A 180 -1.94 -8.06 10.01
CA LEU A 180 -1.40 -7.79 8.69
C LEU A 180 0.04 -7.30 8.83
N HIS A 181 0.97 -8.06 8.26
CA HIS A 181 2.36 -7.65 8.07
C HIS A 181 2.49 -6.99 6.70
N ILE A 182 3.02 -5.76 6.69
CA ILE A 182 3.35 -5.00 5.49
C ILE A 182 4.87 -4.85 5.46
N LYS A 183 5.50 -5.35 4.41
CA LYS A 183 6.91 -5.14 4.12
C LYS A 183 7.03 -4.29 2.85
N LEU A 184 7.64 -3.12 2.99
CA LEU A 184 8.09 -2.29 1.86
C LEU A 184 9.57 -2.54 1.64
N GLU A 185 9.94 -3.07 0.49
CA GLU A 185 11.33 -3.24 0.06
C GLU A 185 11.64 -2.19 -1.00
N ILE A 186 12.66 -1.37 -0.75
CA ILE A 186 13.27 -0.53 -1.78
C ILE A 186 14.41 -1.34 -2.39
N LEU A 187 14.28 -1.65 -3.67
CA LEU A 187 15.14 -2.59 -4.39
C LEU A 187 16.27 -1.89 -5.16
N GLU A 188 16.12 -0.58 -5.37
CA GLU A 188 17.06 0.27 -6.11
C GLU A 188 17.67 1.33 -5.19
N GLY A 189 18.99 1.27 -4.98
CA GLY A 189 19.70 2.15 -4.04
C GLY A 189 19.63 3.64 -4.40
N MET A 190 19.59 3.97 -5.69
CA MET A 190 19.41 5.36 -6.14
C MET A 190 18.05 5.91 -5.70
N HIS A 191 16.99 5.12 -5.85
CA HIS A 191 15.65 5.50 -5.40
C HIS A 191 15.62 5.73 -3.88
N LEU A 192 16.30 4.87 -3.13
CA LEU A 192 16.41 5.02 -1.67
C LEU A 192 17.16 6.30 -1.29
N LYS A 193 18.28 6.58 -1.96
CA LYS A 193 19.11 7.76 -1.71
C LYS A 193 18.36 9.07 -1.95
N GLU A 194 17.48 9.12 -2.94
CA GLU A 194 16.62 10.30 -3.20
C GLU A 194 15.64 10.60 -2.05
N MET A 195 15.32 9.60 -1.22
CA MET A 195 14.39 9.73 -0.09
C MET A 195 15.07 9.93 1.26
N LEU A 196 16.39 9.73 1.32
CA LEU A 196 17.20 9.89 2.52
C LEU A 196 17.89 11.26 2.51
N LYS A 197 18.40 11.68 3.67
CA LYS A 197 19.25 12.87 3.76
C LYS A 197 20.53 12.66 2.95
N PRO A 198 21.07 13.71 2.31
CA PRO A 198 22.40 13.67 1.72
C PRO A 198 23.42 13.21 2.76
N ASP A 199 24.37 12.38 2.32
CA ASP A 199 25.49 11.90 3.14
C ASP A 199 25.08 11.14 4.42
N LEU A 200 23.88 10.56 4.43
CA LEU A 200 23.44 9.67 5.51
C LEU A 200 24.14 8.31 5.38
N ASP A 201 25.00 8.01 6.33
CA ASP A 201 25.58 6.68 6.48
C ASP A 201 24.50 5.66 6.89
N PHE A 202 24.64 4.41 6.44
CA PHE A 202 23.61 3.39 6.67
C PHE A 202 23.33 3.13 8.15
N TYR A 203 24.34 3.27 9.01
CA TYR A 203 24.25 3.05 10.45
C TYR A 203 23.62 4.24 11.20
N ASP A 204 23.47 5.39 10.54
CA ASP A 204 22.79 6.57 11.09
C ASP A 204 21.29 6.59 10.77
N LEU A 205 20.78 5.56 10.06
CA LEU A 205 19.37 5.46 9.71
C LEU A 205 18.47 5.45 10.97
N THR A 206 17.56 6.41 11.05
CA THR A 206 16.64 6.55 12.18
C THR A 206 15.27 5.95 11.88
N VAL A 207 14.52 5.62 12.94
CA VAL A 207 13.10 5.25 12.84
C VAL A 207 12.29 6.38 12.18
N GLU A 208 12.72 7.64 12.33
CA GLU A 208 12.08 8.79 11.71
C GLU A 208 12.24 8.80 10.18
N ASP A 209 13.45 8.56 9.68
CA ASP A 209 13.70 8.49 8.23
C ASP A 209 12.91 7.32 7.63
N ALA A 210 12.92 6.17 8.30
CA ALA A 210 12.15 5.00 7.92
C ALA A 210 10.64 5.27 7.89
N ARG A 211 10.12 5.98 8.88
CA ARG A 211 8.71 6.40 8.97
C ARG A 211 8.32 7.31 7.81
N GLN A 212 9.18 8.27 7.46
CA GLN A 212 8.94 9.17 6.33
C GLN A 212 8.85 8.42 5.01
N ILE A 213 9.78 7.49 4.77
CA ILE A 213 9.79 6.64 3.56
C ILE A 213 8.53 5.79 3.50
N LEU A 214 8.18 5.08 4.58
CA LEU A 214 7.00 4.23 4.62
C LEU A 214 5.72 5.04 4.34
N ASN A 215 5.55 6.18 5.01
CA ASN A 215 4.38 7.04 4.80
C ASN A 215 4.32 7.62 3.38
N LEU A 216 5.46 7.99 2.79
CA LEU A 216 5.52 8.47 1.41
C LEU A 216 5.00 7.41 0.44
N HIS A 217 5.49 6.18 0.54
CA HIS A 217 5.04 5.10 -0.32
C HIS A 217 3.58 4.69 -0.03
N LEU A 218 3.14 4.72 1.23
CA LEU A 218 1.75 4.45 1.58
C LEU A 218 0.80 5.47 0.98
N ARG A 219 1.17 6.76 0.96
CA ARG A 219 0.39 7.80 0.29
C ARG A 219 0.31 7.56 -1.22
N LYS A 220 1.41 7.13 -1.86
CA LYS A 220 1.40 6.73 -3.28
C LYS A 220 0.46 5.54 -3.49
N PHE A 221 0.55 4.51 -2.64
CA PHE A 221 -0.33 3.34 -2.69
C PHE A 221 -1.81 3.71 -2.52
N ARG A 222 -2.15 4.60 -1.57
CA ARG A 222 -3.51 5.10 -1.39
C ARG A 222 -4.06 5.81 -2.63
N LYS A 223 -3.25 6.61 -3.32
CA LYS A 223 -3.67 7.28 -4.56
C LYS A 223 -4.02 6.27 -5.65
N VAL A 224 -3.24 5.20 -5.78
CA VAL A 224 -3.52 4.11 -6.71
C VAL A 224 -4.83 3.42 -6.33
N CYS A 225 -5.01 3.04 -5.06
CA CYS A 225 -6.27 2.44 -4.59
C CYS A 225 -7.48 3.36 -4.84
N ALA A 226 -7.36 4.66 -4.55
CA ALA A 226 -8.43 5.63 -4.74
C ALA A 226 -8.85 5.73 -6.21
N SER A 227 -7.89 5.78 -7.15
CA SER A 227 -8.18 5.82 -8.59
C SER A 227 -8.93 4.57 -9.10
N LEU A 228 -8.79 3.44 -8.42
CA LEU A 228 -9.47 2.19 -8.79
C LEU A 228 -10.86 2.09 -8.17
N ILE A 229 -11.02 2.57 -6.94
CA ILE A 229 -12.32 2.58 -6.25
C ILE A 229 -13.25 3.61 -6.88
N VAL A 230 -12.71 4.77 -7.27
CA VAL A 230 -13.44 5.86 -7.93
C VAL A 230 -12.91 5.96 -9.37
N ASN A 231 -13.36 5.06 -10.23
CA ASN A 231 -13.04 5.06 -11.66
C ASN A 231 -13.55 6.36 -12.33
N ASP A 232 -12.80 6.90 -13.31
CA ASP A 232 -13.19 8.03 -14.15
C ASP A 232 -14.61 7.89 -14.75
N GLY A 233 -15.04 6.66 -15.06
CA GLY A 233 -16.39 6.39 -15.53
C GLY A 233 -17.50 6.78 -14.54
N TRP A 234 -17.20 6.83 -13.24
CA TRP A 234 -18.17 7.24 -12.22
C TRP A 234 -18.34 8.75 -12.13
N TYR A 235 -17.29 9.53 -12.36
CA TYR A 235 -17.42 10.99 -12.47
C TYR A 235 -18.40 11.37 -13.58
N VAL A 236 -18.37 10.65 -14.71
CA VAL A 236 -19.31 10.82 -15.82
C VAL A 236 -20.75 10.47 -15.41
N ILE A 237 -20.94 9.42 -14.60
CA ILE A 237 -22.28 9.00 -14.15
C ILE A 237 -22.86 9.97 -13.11
N SER A 238 -22.06 10.41 -12.13
CA SER A 238 -22.49 11.43 -11.15
C SER A 238 -22.79 12.78 -11.81
N GLU A 239 -22.01 13.18 -12.80
CA GLU A 239 -22.29 14.38 -13.58
C GLU A 239 -23.61 14.24 -14.36
N CYS A 240 -23.89 13.08 -14.95
CA CYS A 240 -25.19 12.80 -15.56
C CYS A 240 -26.32 12.84 -14.52
N GLU A 241 -26.19 12.22 -13.34
CA GLU A 241 -27.22 12.23 -12.29
C GLU A 241 -27.58 13.66 -11.85
N HIS A 242 -26.59 14.55 -11.77
CA HIS A 242 -26.80 15.97 -11.46
C HIS A 242 -27.72 16.65 -12.48
N TYR A 243 -27.43 16.51 -13.78
CA TYR A 243 -28.28 17.10 -14.83
C TYR A 243 -29.68 16.47 -14.85
N LEU A 244 -29.77 15.17 -14.60
CA LEU A 244 -31.03 14.43 -14.54
C LEU A 244 -31.88 14.77 -13.31
N ARG A 245 -31.27 15.31 -12.25
CA ARG A 245 -31.98 15.67 -11.01
C ARG A 245 -33.00 16.79 -11.19
N GLU A 246 -32.71 17.73 -12.09
CA GLU A 246 -33.53 18.92 -12.36
C GLU A 246 -34.49 18.74 -13.54
N LEU A 247 -34.27 17.72 -14.36
CA LEU A 247 -35.14 17.36 -15.48
C LEU A 247 -36.47 16.80 -14.95
N LYS A 248 -37.54 17.59 -15.06
CA LYS A 248 -38.92 17.13 -14.86
C LYS A 248 -39.61 16.98 -16.21
N ALA A 249 -40.00 15.76 -16.56
CA ALA A 249 -40.63 15.46 -17.84
C ALA A 249 -41.83 16.38 -18.14
N ASP A 250 -42.70 16.58 -17.15
CA ASP A 250 -43.92 17.38 -17.31
C ASP A 250 -43.64 18.88 -17.52
N SER A 251 -42.55 19.41 -16.94
CA SER A 251 -42.17 20.82 -17.08
C SER A 251 -41.65 21.13 -18.47
N LEU A 252 -40.81 20.25 -19.03
CA LEU A 252 -40.26 20.40 -20.37
C LEU A 252 -41.31 20.16 -21.45
N ILE A 253 -42.18 19.17 -21.26
CA ILE A 253 -43.32 18.94 -22.16
C ILE A 253 -44.25 20.14 -22.17
N LYS A 254 -44.59 20.72 -21.01
CA LYS A 254 -45.37 21.97 -20.95
C LYS A 254 -44.65 23.15 -21.61
N ASN A 255 -43.34 23.27 -21.45
CA ASN A 255 -42.57 24.33 -22.13
C ASN A 255 -42.58 24.16 -23.65
N LEU A 256 -42.43 22.93 -24.15
CA LEU A 256 -42.54 22.62 -25.58
C LEU A 256 -43.94 22.92 -26.12
N GLU A 257 -45.00 22.61 -25.37
CA GLU A 257 -46.39 22.97 -25.71
C GLU A 257 -46.65 24.48 -25.67
N LEU A 258 -46.03 25.20 -24.73
CA LEU A 258 -46.10 26.67 -24.65
C LEU A 258 -45.33 27.36 -25.78
N GLN A 259 -44.22 26.78 -26.25
CA GLN A 259 -43.47 27.32 -27.39
C GLN A 259 -44.23 27.20 -28.71
N GLN A 260 -45.18 26.26 -28.81
CA GLN A 260 -46.05 26.12 -29.97
C GLN A 260 -46.89 27.40 -30.24
N SER A 261 -47.28 28.13 -29.20
CA SER A 261 -48.08 29.35 -29.32
C SER A 261 -47.25 30.62 -29.57
N LEU A 262 -45.91 30.50 -29.58
CA LEU A 262 -44.98 31.63 -29.73
C LEU A 262 -44.39 31.75 -31.13
N ILE A 263 -44.69 30.87 -32.07
CA ILE A 263 -44.11 30.86 -33.42
C ILE A 263 -45.02 31.68 -34.37
N PRO A 264 -44.62 32.90 -34.77
CA PRO A 264 -45.47 33.80 -35.55
C PRO A 264 -45.48 33.45 -37.04
N GLU A 265 -44.48 32.70 -37.55
CA GLU A 265 -44.35 32.36 -38.98
C GLU A 265 -45.24 31.20 -39.45
N PHE A 266 -46.27 30.85 -38.67
CA PHE A 266 -47.35 30.00 -39.13
C PHE A 266 -48.12 30.73 -40.24
N ASN A 267 -47.68 30.58 -41.49
CA ASN A 267 -48.40 30.98 -42.70
C ASN A 267 -49.64 30.08 -42.92
N GLY A 268 -50.49 29.94 -41.90
CA GLY A 268 -51.65 29.04 -41.87
C GLY A 268 -51.34 27.54 -41.83
N MET A 269 -50.05 27.15 -41.85
CA MET A 269 -49.61 25.76 -41.72
C MET A 269 -49.69 25.30 -40.26
N ASP A 270 -50.16 24.09 -39.98
CA ASP A 270 -50.18 23.56 -38.61
C ASP A 270 -48.76 23.24 -38.09
N PHE A 271 -48.61 23.13 -36.76
CA PHE A 271 -47.30 23.01 -36.10
C PHE A 271 -46.54 21.76 -36.50
N GLU A 272 -47.26 20.65 -36.62
CA GLU A 272 -46.67 19.37 -36.99
C GLU A 272 -46.12 19.45 -38.42
N SER A 273 -46.89 20.04 -39.35
CA SER A 273 -46.47 20.28 -40.73
C SER A 273 -45.27 21.24 -40.81
N PHE A 274 -45.29 22.34 -40.05
CA PHE A 274 -44.16 23.30 -39.99
C PHE A 274 -42.89 22.64 -39.46
N PHE A 275 -43.00 21.92 -38.33
CA PHE A 275 -41.86 21.25 -37.71
C PHE A 275 -41.29 20.17 -38.64
N LYS A 276 -42.16 19.37 -39.27
CA LYS A 276 -41.74 18.34 -40.22
C LYS A 276 -41.11 18.92 -41.48
N GLN A 277 -41.59 20.05 -41.98
CA GLN A 277 -41.01 20.71 -43.16
C GLN A 277 -39.61 21.27 -42.86
N ASN A 278 -39.39 21.84 -41.67
CA ASN A 278 -38.12 22.48 -41.32
C ASN A 278 -37.07 21.51 -40.75
N PHE A 279 -37.50 20.46 -40.03
CA PHE A 279 -36.60 19.53 -39.34
C PHE A 279 -36.64 18.10 -39.91
N GLY A 280 -37.50 17.82 -40.89
CA GLY A 280 -37.57 16.52 -41.57
C GLY A 280 -38.14 15.37 -40.74
N VAL A 281 -38.55 15.62 -39.49
CA VAL A 281 -39.09 14.62 -38.56
C VAL A 281 -40.40 15.09 -37.94
N SER A 282 -41.24 14.15 -37.52
CA SER A 282 -42.50 14.47 -36.85
C SER A 282 -42.25 15.05 -35.45
N PHE A 283 -42.94 16.15 -35.12
CA PHE A 283 -42.86 16.72 -33.77
C PHE A 283 -43.45 15.74 -32.77
N GLN A 284 -44.59 15.10 -33.07
CA GLN A 284 -45.15 14.11 -32.16
C GLN A 284 -44.26 12.90 -31.94
N ASN A 285 -43.63 12.36 -33.00
CA ASN A 285 -42.68 11.25 -32.82
C ASN A 285 -41.49 11.68 -31.94
N THR A 286 -40.97 12.89 -32.16
CA THR A 286 -39.88 13.46 -31.35
C THR A 286 -40.32 13.67 -29.89
N LYS A 287 -41.51 14.24 -29.67
CA LYS A 287 -42.10 14.46 -28.34
C LYS A 287 -42.28 13.13 -27.60
N THR A 288 -42.82 12.10 -28.25
CA THR A 288 -42.97 10.77 -27.67
C THR A 288 -41.61 10.15 -27.34
N ALA A 289 -40.63 10.25 -28.24
CA ALA A 289 -39.28 9.75 -28.00
C ALA A 289 -38.62 10.44 -26.79
N VAL A 290 -38.71 11.77 -26.71
CA VAL A 290 -38.18 12.56 -25.58
C VAL A 290 -38.93 12.23 -24.28
N SER A 291 -40.26 12.10 -24.31
CA SER A 291 -41.05 11.74 -23.14
C SER A 291 -40.71 10.34 -22.63
N ASN A 292 -40.53 9.36 -23.53
CA ASN A 292 -40.12 8.01 -23.17
C ASN A 292 -38.70 7.97 -22.61
N TRP A 293 -37.77 8.73 -23.21
CA TRP A 293 -36.42 8.88 -22.70
C TRP A 293 -36.42 9.49 -21.29
N LEU A 294 -37.12 10.61 -21.07
CA LEU A 294 -37.22 11.25 -19.76
C LEU A 294 -37.82 10.33 -18.69
N LYS A 295 -38.88 9.59 -19.02
CA LYS A 295 -39.47 8.60 -18.09
C LYS A 295 -38.52 7.46 -17.77
N LEU A 296 -37.80 6.93 -18.76
CA LEU A 296 -36.79 5.90 -18.54
C LEU A 296 -35.69 6.44 -17.62
N THR A 297 -35.24 7.67 -17.85
CA THR A 297 -34.20 8.29 -17.06
C THR A 297 -34.64 8.62 -15.63
N GLU A 298 -35.87 9.10 -15.44
CA GLU A 298 -36.49 9.25 -14.12
C GLU A 298 -36.60 7.89 -13.41
N SER A 299 -36.90 6.81 -14.14
CA SER A 299 -37.04 5.47 -13.55
C SER A 299 -35.74 4.87 -13.02
N ILE A 300 -34.59 5.25 -13.59
CA ILE A 300 -33.26 4.75 -13.14
C ILE A 300 -32.56 5.71 -12.17
N LYS A 301 -33.16 6.88 -11.88
CA LYS A 301 -32.54 7.90 -11.02
C LYS A 301 -32.24 7.38 -9.62
N ASP A 302 -33.21 6.70 -9.01
CA ASP A 302 -33.05 6.16 -7.66
C ASP A 302 -31.95 5.09 -7.63
N ASP A 303 -31.86 4.27 -8.68
CA ASP A 303 -30.80 3.27 -8.83
C ASP A 303 -29.42 3.93 -8.93
N LEU A 304 -29.28 5.00 -9.74
CA LEU A 304 -28.04 5.78 -9.84
C LEU A 304 -27.62 6.38 -8.49
N GLN A 305 -28.58 6.90 -7.71
CA GLN A 305 -28.30 7.42 -6.37
C GLN A 305 -27.85 6.34 -5.38
N VAL A 306 -28.45 5.15 -5.46
CA VAL A 306 -28.03 4.01 -4.63
C VAL A 306 -26.62 3.57 -5.00
N MET A 307 -26.29 3.52 -6.29
CA MET A 307 -24.93 3.20 -6.76
C MET A 307 -23.91 4.22 -6.27
N GLU A 308 -24.19 5.52 -6.39
CA GLU A 308 -23.31 6.58 -5.90
C GLU A 308 -23.06 6.46 -4.39
N LYS A 309 -24.12 6.26 -3.60
CA LYS A 309 -24.00 6.05 -2.14
C LYS A 309 -23.15 4.83 -1.80
N PHE A 310 -23.37 3.72 -2.49
CA PHE A 310 -22.61 2.49 -2.28
C PHE A 310 -21.12 2.69 -2.58
N ILE A 311 -20.78 3.35 -3.69
CA ILE A 311 -19.41 3.65 -4.08
C ILE A 311 -18.75 4.59 -3.08
N SER A 312 -19.42 5.69 -2.70
CA SER A 312 -18.91 6.65 -1.72
C SER A 312 -18.63 5.99 -0.37
N HIS A 313 -19.56 5.15 0.12
CA HIS A 313 -19.36 4.39 1.34
C HIS A 313 -18.20 3.38 1.24
N THR A 314 -18.08 2.71 0.10
CA THR A 314 -16.97 1.78 -0.18
C THR A 314 -15.63 2.53 -0.20
N GLY A 315 -15.58 3.70 -0.83
CA GLY A 315 -14.43 4.61 -0.87
C GLY A 315 -14.00 5.06 0.52
N SER A 316 -14.95 5.50 1.37
CA SER A 316 -14.66 5.85 2.77
C SER A 316 -14.08 4.66 3.53
N THR A 317 -14.70 3.49 3.41
CA THR A 317 -14.26 2.25 4.09
C THR A 317 -12.81 1.90 3.75
N TYR A 318 -12.45 1.91 2.47
CA TYR A 318 -11.07 1.66 2.05
C TYR A 318 -10.13 2.79 2.46
N GLY A 319 -10.58 4.05 2.42
CA GLY A 319 -9.83 5.20 2.89
C GLY A 319 -9.44 5.07 4.36
N GLU A 320 -10.41 4.78 5.23
CA GLU A 320 -10.22 4.55 6.66
C GLU A 320 -9.31 3.34 6.94
N LEU A 321 -9.51 2.24 6.22
CA LEU A 321 -8.66 1.06 6.31
C LEU A 321 -7.19 1.38 5.97
N LEU A 322 -6.95 2.03 4.84
CA LEU A 322 -5.60 2.38 4.42
C LEU A 322 -4.99 3.46 5.33
N GLN A 323 -5.81 4.31 5.96
CA GLN A 323 -5.40 5.26 6.99
C GLN A 323 -4.68 4.60 8.16
N LYS A 324 -5.12 3.40 8.58
CA LYS A 324 -4.46 2.63 9.64
C LYS A 324 -3.02 2.22 9.33
N PHE A 325 -2.60 2.32 8.06
CA PHE A 325 -1.26 1.90 7.65
C PHE A 325 -0.21 2.99 7.89
N GLU A 326 -0.60 4.25 8.09
CA GLU A 326 0.33 5.36 8.34
C GLU A 326 1.00 5.27 9.71
N VAL A 327 2.29 5.58 9.76
CA VAL A 327 3.07 5.71 11.00
C VAL A 327 2.97 7.17 11.48
N TYR A 328 2.13 7.41 12.47
CA TYR A 328 2.03 8.71 13.15
C TYR A 328 3.19 8.90 14.14
N SER A 329 3.68 10.14 14.31
CA SER A 329 4.65 10.46 15.36
C SER A 329 4.02 10.24 16.73
N LEU A 330 4.85 10.01 17.75
CA LEU A 330 4.41 9.99 19.15
C LEU A 330 3.62 11.24 19.56
N GLU A 331 3.93 12.40 18.97
CA GLU A 331 3.19 13.67 19.19
C GLU A 331 1.84 13.69 18.46
N ALA A 332 1.75 13.14 17.25
CA ALA A 332 0.49 13.03 16.52
C ALA A 332 -0.45 11.98 17.14
N ARG A 333 0.08 10.90 17.72
CA ARG A 333 -0.71 9.89 18.46
C ARG A 333 -1.37 10.42 19.75
N LYS A 334 -1.02 11.63 20.20
CA LYS A 334 -1.69 12.30 21.34
C LYS A 334 -2.86 13.19 20.91
N LEU A 335 -3.02 13.41 19.60
CA LEU A 335 -4.02 14.30 19.00
C LEU A 335 -5.17 13.54 18.32
N PHE A 336 -5.06 12.21 18.23
CA PHE A 336 -6.07 11.26 17.80
C PHE A 336 -6.22 10.21 18.91
#